data_AF-E3PX94-F1
#
_entry.id   AF-E3PX94-F1
#
_cell.length_a   1.000
_cell.length_b   1.000
_cell.length_c   1.000
_cell.angle_alpha   90.00
_cell.angle_beta   90.00
_cell.angle_gamma   90.00
#
_symmetry.space_group_name_H-M   'P 1'
#
loop_
_entity.id
_entity.type
_entity.pdbx_description
1 polymer ?
#
loop_
_entity_poly.entity_id
_entity_poly.type
_entity_poly.pdbx_seq_one_letter_code
_entity_poly.pdbx_strand_id
1 'polypeptide(L)' 'MPGFTSISMYPKLWENSGVSYENLLEELIDLAIQRHKRDSSKKNM' A
#
# COMPACT_ATOMS: atom_id res chain seq x y z
N MET A 1 -12.43 -1.50 4.09
CA MET A 1 -11.28 -2.15 3.41
C MET A 1 -11.77 -2.63 2.06
N PRO A 2 -11.19 -2.20 0.92
CA PRO A 2 -11.53 -2.80 -0.38
C PRO A 2 -11.10 -4.27 -0.42
N GLY A 3 -11.70 -5.06 -1.31
CA GLY A 3 -11.19 -6.39 -1.62
C GLY A 3 -9.74 -6.29 -2.13
N PHE A 4 -8.88 -7.19 -1.66
CA PHE A 4 -7.42 -7.10 -1.89
C PHE A 4 -6.82 -8.35 -2.54
N THR A 5 -7.64 -9.29 -2.99
CA THR A 5 -7.15 -10.42 -3.80
C THR A 5 -6.81 -9.94 -5.21
N SER A 6 -6.01 -10.70 -5.97
CA SER A 6 -5.63 -10.34 -7.35
C SER A 6 -6.81 -10.13 -8.32
N ILE A 7 -7.99 -10.68 -8.01
CA ILE A 7 -9.22 -10.50 -8.80
C ILE A 7 -10.13 -9.36 -8.27
N SER A 8 -9.78 -8.76 -7.14
CA SER A 8 -10.56 -7.69 -6.55
C SER A 8 -10.43 -6.39 -7.36
N MET A 9 -11.45 -5.55 -7.28
CA MET A 9 -11.51 -4.31 -8.07
C MET A 9 -10.37 -3.33 -7.74
N TYR A 10 -9.93 -3.24 -6.49
CA TYR A 10 -8.86 -2.32 -6.10
C TYR A 10 -7.53 -2.64 -6.79
N PRO A 11 -6.95 -3.86 -6.68
CA PRO A 11 -5.80 -4.25 -7.48
C PRO A 11 -5.98 -4.08 -8.99
N LYS A 12 -7.17 -4.39 -9.52
CA LYS A 12 -7.45 -4.27 -10.97
C LYS A 12 -7.38 -2.84 -11.48
N LEU A 13 -7.81 -1.85 -10.72
CA LEU A 13 -7.72 -0.43 -11.13
C LEU A 13 -6.25 0.04 -11.22
N TRP A 14 -5.40 -0.42 -10.31
CA TRP A 14 -3.96 -0.15 -10.33
C TRP A 14 -3.26 -0.84 -11.50
N GLU A 15 -3.63 -2.09 -11.79
CA GLU A 15 -3.13 -2.82 -12.96
C GLU A 15 -3.48 -2.10 -14.27
N ASN A 16 -4.71 -1.59 -14.40
CA ASN A 16 -5.12 -0.75 -15.53
C ASN A 16 -4.35 0.58 -15.61
N SER A 17 -3.73 1.02 -14.51
CA SER A 17 -2.87 2.20 -14.45
C SER A 17 -1.39 1.87 -14.66
N GLY A 18 -1.06 0.60 -14.96
CA GLY A 18 0.31 0.14 -15.23
C GLY A 18 1.07 -0.35 -13.99
N VAL A 19 0.41 -0.52 -12.84
CA VAL A 19 1.04 -1.01 -11.61
C VAL A 19 0.65 -2.46 -11.37
N SER A 20 1.62 -3.37 -11.38
CA SER A 20 1.37 -4.79 -11.10
C SER A 20 0.87 -5.00 -9.66
N TYR A 21 0.17 -6.10 -9.42
CA TYR A 21 -0.27 -6.46 -8.06
C TYR A 21 0.91 -6.60 -7.08
N GLU A 22 2.04 -7.12 -7.54
CA GLU A 22 3.28 -7.24 -6.76
C GLU A 22 3.82 -5.86 -6.37
N ASN A 23 3.98 -4.95 -7.35
CA ASN A 23 4.46 -3.58 -7.09
C ASN A 23 3.51 -2.82 -6.16
N LEU A 24 2.20 -3.05 -6.28
CA LEU A 24 1.20 -2.45 -5.37
C LEU A 24 1.38 -2.93 -3.92
N LEU A 25 1.69 -4.22 -3.71
CA LEU A 25 1.94 -4.75 -2.37
C LEU A 25 3.22 -4.15 -1.78
N GLU A 26 4.29 -4.08 -2.56
CA GLU A 26 5.56 -3.47 -2.14
C GLU A 26 5.35 -2.03 -1.70
N GLU A 27 4.69 -1.21 -2.52
CA GLU A 27 4.43 0.20 -2.22
C GLU A 27 3.60 0.37 -0.94
N LEU A 28 2.58 -0.46 -0.72
CA LEU A 28 1.75 -0.38 0.48
C LEU A 28 2.50 -0.77 1.76
N ILE A 29 3.38 -1.78 1.68
CA ILE A 29 4.25 -2.17 2.80
C ILE A 29 5.21 -1.03 3.11
N ASP A 30 5.83 -0.43 2.10
CA ASP A 30 6.75 0.69 2.28
C ASP A 30 6.05 1.91 2.89
N LEU A 31 4.87 2.28 2.39
CA LEU A 31 4.05 3.35 2.95
C LEU A 31 3.67 3.07 4.41
N ALA A 32 3.37 1.82 4.76
CA ALA A 32 3.07 1.43 6.13
C ALA A 32 4.29 1.60 7.06
N ILE A 33 5.47 1.17 6.62
CA ILE A 33 6.73 1.34 7.36
C ILE A 33 7.07 2.83 7.52
N GLN A 34 6.96 3.62 6.45
CA GLN A 34 7.20 5.07 6.49
C GLN A 34 6.25 5.77 7.47
N ARG A 35 4.96 5.43 7.42
CA ARG A 35 3.96 5.94 8.37
C ARG A 35 4.33 5.57 9.80
N HIS A 36 4.70 4.32 10.06
CA HIS A 36 5.08 3.85 11.39
C HIS A 36 6.29 4.62 11.95
N LYS A 37 7.33 4.84 11.13
CA LYS A 37 8.49 5.67 11.49
C LYS A 37 8.07 7.09 11.84
N ARG A 38 7.28 7.74 10.98
CA ARG A 38 6.77 9.11 11.19
C ARG A 38 5.97 9.23 12.49
N ASP A 39 5.08 8.28 12.75
CA ASP A 39 4.21 8.30 13.93
C ASP A 39 5.02 8.00 15.21
N SER A 40 6.07 7.18 15.13
CA SER A 40 7.01 6.93 16.24
C SER A 40 7.84 8.16 16.59
N SER A 41 8.30 8.92 15.59
CA SER A 41 9.02 10.18 15.82
C SER A 41 8.15 11.25 16.47
N LYS A 42 6.85 11.32 16.13
CA LYS A 42 5.89 12.24 16.77
C LYS A 42 5.61 11.91 18.22
N LYS A 43 5.74 10.64 18.63
CA LYS A 43 5.47 10.20 20.00
C LYS A 43 6.59 10.59 20.99
N ASN A 44 7.79 10.86 20.48
CA ASN A 44 8.97 11.18 21.28
C ASN A 44 9.27 12.69 21.36
N MET A 45 8.33 13.54 20.93
CA MET A 45 8.39 15.00 20.99
C MET A 45 7.17 15.53 21.71
#